data_AF-A0A535Q904-F1
#
_entry.id   AF-A0A535Q904-F1
#
_cell.length_a   1.000
_cell.length_b   1.000
_cell.length_c   1.000
_cell.angle_alpha   90.00
_cell.angle_beta   90.00
_cell.angle_gamma   90.00
#
_symmetry.space_group_name_H-M   'P 1'
#
loop_
_entity.id
_entity.type
_entity.pdbx_description
1 polymer ?
#
loop_
_entity_poly.entity_id
_entity_poly.type
_entity_poly.pdbx_seq_one_letter_code
_entity_poly.pdbx_strand_id
1 'polypeptide(L)'
;MYGNAVSPRTIGVIPLLALLVLSSCGSGPTPRASAAPTATIRPSASPITTAKTTALPIGRWAAAAAYDETRHNLVLFGGLAGQTLLDDTWTWNGSTWTQRQGLTISPPARHGAAIAYDEVNRQVILFGGLGSKVAPSLSMAGSIRARARRPRSTRRGHGMAGIGRN
;
A
#
# COMPACT_ATOMS: atom_id res chain seq x y z
N MET A 1 13.47 54.99 27.15
CA MET A 1 13.29 54.21 25.90
C MET A 1 11.80 53.91 25.78
N TYR A 2 11.24 54.17 24.59
CA TYR A 2 9.92 53.75 24.09
C TYR A 2 9.54 52.33 24.60
N GLY A 3 8.32 51.97 24.96
CA GLY A 3 7.02 52.43 24.51
C GLY A 3 6.21 51.21 24.06
N ASN A 4 5.07 51.00 24.72
CA ASN A 4 3.81 50.45 24.19
C ASN A 4 3.48 48.96 24.37
N ALA A 5 2.26 48.80 24.90
CA ALA A 5 1.48 47.62 25.17
C ALA A 5 0.73 47.10 23.91
N VAL A 6 -0.29 46.25 24.16
CA VAL A 6 -1.38 45.77 23.28
C VAL A 6 -1.07 44.45 22.54
N SER A 7 -1.90 43.42 22.42
CA SER A 7 -3.12 42.84 23.05
C SER A 7 -3.47 41.62 22.15
N PRO A 8 -4.01 40.50 22.67
CA PRO A 8 -4.42 39.38 21.82
C PRO A 8 -5.67 39.75 20.99
N ARG A 9 -5.62 39.52 19.67
CA ARG A 9 -6.76 39.77 18.77
C ARG A 9 -7.71 38.56 18.79
N THR A 10 -8.67 38.67 19.70
CA THR A 10 -10.13 38.54 19.50
C THR A 10 -10.67 37.62 18.41
N ILE A 11 -11.41 36.62 18.90
CA ILE A 11 -12.43 35.79 18.25
C ILE A 11 -13.55 36.69 17.70
N GLY A 12 -13.80 36.65 16.39
CA GLY A 12 -14.91 37.35 15.76
C GLY A 12 -16.22 36.57 15.88
N VAL A 13 -17.11 37.03 16.77
CA VAL A 13 -18.50 36.58 16.90
C VAL A 13 -19.40 37.45 16.02
N ILE A 14 -20.15 36.75 15.15
CA ILE A 14 -21.48 37.02 14.57
C ILE A 14 -22.18 38.32 15.01
N PRO A 15 -22.59 39.21 14.08
CA PRO A 15 -23.74 40.08 14.29
C PRO A 15 -24.96 39.55 13.53
N LEU A 16 -25.93 39.08 14.31
CA LEU A 16 -27.31 38.81 13.93
C LEU A 16 -28.01 40.16 13.73
N LEU A 17 -28.41 40.50 12.51
CA LEU A 17 -29.20 41.71 12.23
C LEU A 17 -30.66 41.31 12.01
N ALA A 18 -31.51 41.60 12.99
CA ALA A 18 -32.94 41.44 12.93
C ALA A 18 -33.57 42.66 12.24
N LEU A 19 -34.28 42.45 11.14
CA LEU A 19 -35.13 43.45 10.49
C LEU A 19 -36.56 42.90 10.43
N LEU A 20 -37.43 43.51 11.23
CA LEU A 20 -38.88 43.31 11.26
C LEU A 20 -39.49 44.11 10.10
N VAL A 21 -40.11 43.42 9.14
CA VAL A 21 -41.00 44.05 8.15
C VAL A 21 -42.32 43.29 8.14
N LEU A 22 -43.32 43.87 8.81
CA LEU A 22 -44.73 43.57 8.58
C LEU A 22 -45.10 44.19 7.23
N SER A 23 -45.39 43.37 6.23
CA SER A 23 -45.98 43.86 4.98
C SER A 23 -47.02 42.89 4.44
N SER A 24 -48.27 43.32 4.61
CA SER A 24 -49.35 43.28 3.62
C SER A 24 -49.57 41.99 2.83
N CYS A 25 -50.68 41.32 3.16
CA CYS A 25 -51.40 40.42 2.26
C CYS A 25 -51.67 41.14 0.93
N GLY A 26 -51.03 40.69 -0.15
CA GLY A 26 -51.20 41.23 -1.50
C GLY A 26 -51.21 40.08 -2.50
N SER A 27 -52.33 39.91 -3.17
CA SER A 27 -52.62 38.87 -4.16
C SER A 27 -51.65 38.92 -5.35
N GLY A 28 -50.75 37.94 -5.44
CA GLY A 28 -49.89 37.72 -6.60
C GLY A 28 -50.57 36.89 -7.69
N PRO A 29 -50.19 37.06 -8.98
CA PRO A 29 -50.89 36.47 -10.11
C PRO A 29 -50.65 34.95 -10.18
N THR A 30 -51.64 34.24 -10.73
CA THR A 30 -51.61 32.80 -11.05
C THR A 30 -50.23 32.36 -11.57
N PRO A 31 -49.63 31.28 -11.03
CA PRO A 31 -48.40 30.77 -11.58
C PRO A 31 -48.68 30.27 -13.00
N ARG A 32 -48.13 30.97 -14.00
CA ARG A 32 -47.92 30.36 -15.31
C ARG A 32 -46.95 29.22 -15.06
N ALA A 33 -47.37 27.98 -15.35
CA ALA A 33 -46.53 26.80 -15.26
C ALA A 33 -45.26 27.03 -16.09
N SER A 34 -44.19 27.45 -15.44
CA SER A 34 -42.86 27.40 -16.00
C SER A 34 -42.50 25.92 -16.02
N ALA A 35 -42.53 25.32 -17.22
CA ALA A 35 -42.07 23.96 -17.40
C ALA A 35 -40.65 23.88 -16.84
N ALA A 36 -40.50 23.14 -15.73
CA ALA A 36 -39.19 22.80 -15.20
C ALA A 36 -38.40 22.09 -16.31
N PRO A 37 -37.12 22.39 -16.53
CA PRO A 37 -36.33 21.59 -17.43
C PRO A 37 -36.30 20.18 -16.87
N THR A 38 -36.93 19.24 -17.56
CA THR A 38 -36.71 17.82 -17.32
C THR A 38 -35.24 17.56 -17.60
N ALA A 39 -34.43 17.62 -16.54
CA ALA A 39 -33.06 17.13 -16.59
C ALA A 39 -33.15 15.62 -16.78
N THR A 40 -33.17 15.19 -18.03
CA THR A 40 -32.97 13.80 -18.40
C THR A 40 -31.58 13.43 -17.89
N ILE A 41 -31.50 12.84 -16.71
CA ILE A 41 -30.28 12.15 -16.25
C ILE A 41 -30.11 11.00 -17.23
N ARG A 42 -29.32 11.22 -18.28
CA ARG A 42 -28.85 10.13 -19.12
C ARG A 42 -27.87 9.35 -18.26
N PRO A 43 -28.14 8.10 -17.86
CA PRO A 43 -27.10 7.27 -17.30
C PRO A 43 -26.07 7.06 -18.41
N SER A 44 -25.05 7.90 -18.43
CA SER A 44 -23.85 7.66 -19.24
C SER A 44 -23.04 6.60 -18.50
N ALA A 45 -23.58 5.38 -18.45
CA ALA A 45 -22.80 4.22 -18.10
C ALA A 45 -21.84 4.00 -19.29
N SER A 46 -20.63 4.51 -19.17
CA SER A 46 -19.54 4.08 -20.06
C SER A 46 -19.46 2.56 -19.98
N PRO A 47 -19.47 1.84 -21.12
CA PRO A 47 -19.32 0.40 -21.09
C PRO A 47 -18.01 0.06 -20.36
N ILE A 48 -18.07 -0.86 -19.39
CA ILE A 48 -16.89 -1.45 -18.76
C ILE A 48 -16.13 -2.14 -19.90
N THR A 49 -15.15 -1.43 -20.45
CA THR A 49 -14.39 -1.91 -21.60
C THR A 49 -13.42 -2.95 -21.06
N THR A 50 -13.56 -4.20 -21.48
CA THR A 50 -12.65 -5.28 -21.13
C THR A 50 -11.24 -4.90 -21.61
N ALA A 51 -10.31 -4.72 -20.67
CA ALA A 51 -8.94 -4.35 -20.96
C ALA A 51 -8.29 -5.36 -21.93
N LYS A 52 -7.59 -4.84 -22.96
CA LYS A 52 -6.77 -5.62 -23.90
C LYS A 52 -5.74 -6.43 -23.11
N THR A 53 -5.65 -7.74 -23.37
CA THR A 53 -4.80 -8.73 -22.69
C THR A 53 -3.33 -8.32 -22.68
N THR A 54 -2.99 -7.50 -21.71
CA THR A 54 -1.67 -7.19 -21.18
C THR A 54 -1.68 -7.86 -19.81
N ALA A 55 -0.58 -8.52 -19.41
CA ALA A 55 -0.50 -9.39 -18.23
C ALA A 55 -1.46 -8.95 -17.09
N LEU A 56 -2.35 -9.85 -16.68
CA LEU A 56 -3.36 -9.57 -15.66
C LEU A 56 -2.91 -10.16 -14.32
N PRO A 57 -3.26 -9.53 -13.19
CA PRO A 57 -3.13 -10.19 -11.91
C PRO A 57 -3.96 -11.47 -11.92
N ILE A 58 -3.31 -12.61 -11.65
CA ILE A 58 -3.99 -13.89 -11.43
C ILE A 58 -5.08 -13.77 -10.36
N GLY A 59 -6.14 -14.57 -10.46
CA GLY A 59 -7.21 -14.62 -9.45
C GLY A 59 -6.65 -14.89 -8.06
N ARG A 60 -7.01 -14.05 -7.10
CA ARG A 60 -6.47 -14.07 -5.74
C ARG A 60 -7.52 -13.60 -4.73
N TRP A 61 -7.37 -14.04 -3.49
CA TRP A 61 -8.20 -13.60 -2.37
C TRP A 61 -7.32 -13.05 -1.24
N ALA A 62 -7.93 -12.27 -0.35
CA ALA A 62 -7.24 -11.59 0.76
C ALA A 62 -6.02 -10.75 0.32
N ALA A 63 -6.04 -10.23 -0.91
CA ALA A 63 -5.06 -9.26 -1.38
C ALA A 63 -5.36 -7.88 -0.80
N ALA A 64 -4.33 -7.06 -0.62
CA ALA A 64 -4.48 -5.69 -0.17
C ALA A 64 -4.58 -4.77 -1.39
N ALA A 65 -5.58 -3.87 -1.42
CA ALA A 65 -5.69 -2.86 -2.48
C ALA A 65 -6.02 -1.46 -1.95
N ALA A 66 -5.37 -0.43 -2.50
CA ALA A 66 -5.61 0.98 -2.20
C ALA A 66 -5.54 1.81 -3.49
N TYR A 67 -6.33 2.88 -3.55
CA TYR A 67 -6.27 3.84 -4.66
C TYR A 67 -5.33 4.99 -4.32
N ASP A 68 -4.34 5.21 -5.17
CA ASP A 68 -3.46 6.38 -5.12
C ASP A 68 -4.14 7.52 -5.89
N GLU A 69 -4.71 8.46 -5.15
CA GLU A 69 -5.46 9.58 -5.72
C GLU A 69 -4.58 10.53 -6.55
N THR A 70 -3.31 10.70 -6.18
CA THR A 70 -2.41 11.60 -6.92
C THR A 70 -1.99 11.04 -8.27
N ARG A 71 -1.86 9.72 -8.37
CA ARG A 71 -1.45 9.04 -9.61
C ARG A 71 -2.63 8.46 -10.38
N HIS A 72 -3.84 8.58 -9.83
CA HIS A 72 -5.06 7.99 -10.35
C HIS A 72 -4.97 6.48 -10.61
N ASN A 73 -4.23 5.76 -9.76
CA ASN A 73 -3.94 4.34 -9.96
C ASN A 73 -4.39 3.50 -8.77
N LEU A 74 -5.00 2.35 -9.04
CA LEU A 74 -5.22 1.32 -8.02
C LEU A 74 -3.94 0.52 -7.83
N VAL A 75 -3.48 0.38 -6.60
CA VAL A 75 -2.37 -0.48 -6.20
C VAL A 75 -2.94 -1.75 -5.57
N LEU A 76 -2.46 -2.91 -6.01
CA LEU A 76 -2.82 -4.23 -5.51
C LEU A 76 -1.53 -4.95 -5.08
N PHE A 77 -1.52 -5.53 -3.89
CA PHE A 77 -0.37 -6.25 -3.36
C PHE A 77 -0.76 -7.61 -2.77
N GLY A 78 0.01 -8.63 -3.12
CA GLY A 78 -0.02 -9.95 -2.51
C GLY A 78 -1.36 -10.67 -2.60
N GLY A 79 -1.73 -11.36 -1.52
CA GLY A 79 -2.90 -12.24 -1.44
C GLY A 79 -2.55 -13.72 -1.62
N LEU A 80 -3.58 -14.54 -1.77
CA LEU A 80 -3.47 -15.98 -1.97
C LEU A 80 -4.08 -16.37 -3.32
N ALA A 81 -3.31 -17.10 -4.14
CA ALA A 81 -3.82 -17.81 -5.31
C ALA A 81 -3.78 -19.31 -5.01
N GLY A 82 -4.94 -19.89 -4.66
CA GLY A 82 -4.98 -21.22 -4.06
C GLY A 82 -4.22 -21.24 -2.73
N GLN A 83 -3.20 -22.09 -2.65
CA GLN A 83 -2.34 -22.24 -1.46
C GLN A 83 -1.06 -21.38 -1.52
N THR A 84 -0.85 -20.62 -2.60
CA THR A 84 0.39 -19.86 -2.84
C THR A 84 0.22 -18.42 -2.37
N LEU A 85 1.08 -17.99 -1.45
CA LEU A 85 1.22 -16.58 -1.07
C LEU A 85 1.93 -15.81 -2.18
N LEU A 86 1.40 -14.62 -2.50
CA LEU A 86 1.96 -13.74 -3.51
C LEU A 86 2.66 -12.53 -2.87
N ASP A 87 3.72 -12.06 -3.50
CA ASP A 87 4.49 -10.84 -3.19
C ASP A 87 4.54 -9.86 -4.36
N ASP A 88 3.73 -10.09 -5.39
CA ASP A 88 3.65 -9.23 -6.55
C ASP A 88 2.90 -7.93 -6.21
N THR A 89 3.37 -6.85 -6.83
CA THR A 89 2.71 -5.55 -6.81
C THR A 89 2.15 -5.26 -8.20
N TRP A 90 0.88 -4.92 -8.27
CA TRP A 90 0.20 -4.54 -9.51
C TRP A 90 -0.34 -3.12 -9.41
N THR A 91 -0.31 -2.40 -10.52
CA THR A 91 -0.96 -1.09 -10.64
C THR A 91 -1.95 -1.09 -11.79
N TRP A 92 -3.11 -0.47 -11.60
CA TRP A 92 -4.10 -0.25 -12.65
C TRP A 92 -4.37 1.22 -12.84
N ASN A 93 -4.29 1.69 -14.09
CA ASN A 93 -4.42 3.11 -14.46
C ASN A 93 -5.81 3.51 -15.00
N GLY A 94 -6.84 2.73 -14.68
CA GLY A 94 -8.18 2.90 -15.27
C GLY A 94 -8.40 2.12 -16.57
N SER A 95 -7.34 1.62 -17.20
CA SER A 95 -7.44 0.86 -18.46
C SER A 95 -6.58 -0.39 -18.51
N THR A 96 -5.38 -0.36 -17.90
CA THR A 96 -4.34 -1.36 -18.10
C THR A 96 -3.75 -1.77 -16.76
N TRP A 97 -3.60 -3.07 -16.54
CA TRP A 97 -2.84 -3.64 -15.43
C TRP A 97 -1.36 -3.73 -15.80
N THR A 98 -0.51 -3.30 -14.88
CA THR A 98 0.94 -3.36 -15.01
C THR A 98 1.55 -3.97 -13.75
N GLN A 99 2.30 -5.06 -13.89
CA GLN A 99 3.07 -5.61 -12.80
C GLN A 99 4.29 -4.73 -12.53
N ARG A 100 4.48 -4.31 -11.28
CA ARG A 100 5.64 -3.54 -10.87
C ARG A 100 6.80 -4.51 -10.63
N GLN A 101 7.88 -4.32 -11.38
CA GLN A 101 9.12 -5.09 -11.25
C GLN A 101 10.25 -4.18 -10.75
N GLY A 102 11.31 -4.78 -10.20
CA GLY A 102 12.52 -4.03 -9.82
C GLY A 102 12.36 -3.13 -8.58
N LEU A 103 11.45 -3.46 -7.66
CA LEU A 103 11.36 -2.76 -6.37
C LEU A 103 12.63 -3.04 -5.55
N THR A 104 13.30 -1.98 -5.09
CA THR A 104 14.54 -2.09 -4.28
C THR A 104 14.33 -2.88 -2.99
N ILE A 105 13.15 -2.71 -2.37
CA ILE A 105 12.71 -3.47 -1.21
C ILE A 105 11.24 -3.80 -1.45
N SER A 106 10.91 -5.08 -1.56
CA SER A 106 9.54 -5.55 -1.65
C SER A 106 9.13 -6.20 -0.32
N PRO A 107 7.91 -5.96 0.19
CA PRO A 107 7.42 -6.69 1.35
C PRO A 107 7.37 -8.20 1.06
N PRO A 108 7.62 -9.05 2.07
CA PRO A 108 7.42 -10.49 1.97
C PRO A 108 6.00 -10.87 1.52
N ALA A 109 5.90 -11.98 0.78
CA ALA A 109 4.63 -12.57 0.37
C ALA A 109 3.67 -12.72 1.56
N ARG A 110 2.47 -12.14 1.45
CA ARG A 110 1.48 -12.10 2.53
C ARG A 110 0.07 -11.96 2.00
N HIS A 111 -0.88 -12.32 2.84
CA HIS A 111 -2.32 -12.12 2.63
C HIS A 111 -2.96 -11.52 3.87
N GLY A 112 -4.17 -10.98 3.71
CA GLY A 112 -4.91 -10.34 4.80
C GLY A 112 -4.22 -9.08 5.34
N ALA A 113 -3.34 -8.47 4.55
CA ALA A 113 -2.72 -7.20 4.89
C ALA A 113 -3.70 -6.05 4.62
N ALA A 114 -3.54 -4.95 5.36
CA ALA A 114 -4.23 -3.70 5.11
C ALA A 114 -3.32 -2.77 4.32
N ILE A 115 -3.88 -1.99 3.41
CA ILE A 115 -3.15 -1.00 2.62
C ILE A 115 -3.97 0.30 2.53
N ALA A 116 -3.30 1.44 2.61
CA ALA A 116 -3.92 2.76 2.54
C ALA A 116 -2.99 3.74 1.82
N TYR A 117 -3.59 4.74 1.17
CA TYR A 117 -2.85 5.87 0.61
C TYR A 117 -2.82 7.01 1.64
N ASP A 118 -1.63 7.50 1.94
CA ASP A 118 -1.39 8.69 2.75
C ASP A 118 -1.17 9.88 1.82
N GLU A 119 -2.16 10.78 1.77
CA GLU A 119 -2.15 11.95 0.89
C GLU A 119 -1.09 12.98 1.30
N VAL A 120 -0.84 13.13 2.61
CA VAL A 120 0.11 14.12 3.13
C VAL A 120 1.53 13.75 2.72
N ASN A 121 1.88 12.46 2.85
CA ASN A 121 3.21 11.96 2.49
C ASN A 121 3.29 11.43 1.05
N ARG A 122 2.16 11.34 0.35
CA ARG A 122 2.00 10.77 -1.01
C ARG A 122 2.54 9.35 -1.13
N GLN A 123 2.29 8.54 -0.11
CA GLN A 123 2.82 7.19 0.04
C GLN A 123 1.70 6.17 0.16
N VAL A 124 1.97 4.96 -0.32
CA VAL A 124 1.11 3.79 -0.07
C VAL A 124 1.70 3.03 1.10
N ILE A 125 0.93 2.92 2.18
CA ILE A 125 1.32 2.26 3.42
C ILE A 125 0.69 0.87 3.44
N LEU A 126 1.51 -0.16 3.66
CA LEU A 126 1.09 -1.55 3.83
C LEU A 126 1.37 -1.98 5.27
N PHE A 127 0.38 -2.53 5.97
CA PHE A 127 0.50 -2.95 7.35
C PHE A 127 -0.11 -4.34 7.60
N GLY A 128 0.51 -5.07 8.54
CA GLY A 128 0.02 -6.37 9.01
C GLY A 128 0.04 -7.45 7.94
N GLY A 129 -0.96 -8.34 8.02
CA GLY A 129 -1.07 -9.55 7.20
C GLY A 129 -0.23 -10.72 7.70
N LEU A 130 -0.58 -11.91 7.22
CA LEU A 130 0.12 -13.16 7.50
C LEU A 130 0.89 -13.58 6.26
N GLY A 131 2.18 -13.87 6.44
CA GLY A 131 3.07 -14.15 5.33
C GLY A 131 4.23 -15.05 5.71
N SER A 132 4.97 -15.46 4.69
CA SER A 132 6.23 -16.16 4.85
C SER A 132 7.22 -15.21 5.53
N LYS A 133 7.92 -15.66 6.58
CA LYS A 133 9.10 -14.93 7.05
C LYS A 133 10.13 -14.95 5.92
N VAL A 134 10.23 -13.89 5.13
CA VAL A 134 11.43 -13.68 4.31
C VAL A 134 12.48 -13.17 5.28
N ALA A 135 13.35 -14.07 5.74
CA ALA A 135 14.68 -13.64 6.12
C ALA A 135 15.24 -12.91 4.89
N PRO A 136 15.83 -11.71 5.01
CA PRO A 136 16.52 -11.09 3.89
C PRO A 136 17.43 -12.15 3.30
N SER A 137 17.33 -12.38 1.99
CA SER A 137 18.04 -13.48 1.34
C SER A 137 19.51 -13.35 1.74
N LEU A 138 19.96 -14.23 2.62
CA LEU A 138 21.38 -14.43 2.81
C LEU A 138 21.81 -15.01 1.48
N SER A 139 22.32 -14.15 0.60
CA SER A 139 23.12 -14.56 -0.54
C SER A 139 24.16 -15.52 0.03
N MET A 140 23.95 -16.81 -0.20
CA MET A 140 24.87 -17.85 0.20
C MET A 140 26.02 -17.84 -0.81
N ALA A 141 26.68 -16.69 -0.93
CA ALA A 141 27.90 -16.47 -1.70
C ALA A 141 29.03 -16.26 -0.69
N GLY A 142 29.32 -17.34 0.05
CA GLY A 142 30.42 -17.41 0.99
C GLY A 142 30.87 -18.86 1.04
N SER A 143 31.75 -19.23 0.13
CA SER A 143 32.33 -20.56 0.01
C SER A 143 32.98 -20.97 1.34
N ILE A 144 32.29 -21.81 2.11
CA ILE A 144 32.92 -22.56 3.19
C ILE A 144 33.74 -23.66 2.50
N ARG A 145 34.96 -23.32 2.09
CA ARG A 145 35.98 -24.36 1.88
C ARG A 145 36.19 -25.01 3.23
N ALA A 146 35.63 -26.20 3.41
CA ALA A 146 35.96 -27.06 4.53
C ALA A 146 37.48 -27.26 4.53
N ARG A 147 38.19 -26.51 5.38
CA ARG A 147 39.60 -26.76 5.65
C ARG A 147 39.64 -28.09 6.38
N ALA A 148 39.97 -29.15 5.64
CA ALA A 148 40.22 -30.47 6.21
C ALA A 148 41.16 -30.32 7.42
N ARG A 149 40.66 -30.66 8.60
CA ARG A 149 41.49 -30.79 9.80
C ARG A 149 42.45 -31.94 9.54
N ARG A 150 43.74 -31.65 9.40
CA ARG A 150 44.78 -32.68 9.39
C ARG A 150 44.61 -33.55 10.64
N PRO A 151 44.59 -34.88 10.53
CA PRO A 151 44.51 -35.72 11.71
C PRO A 151 45.77 -35.52 12.56
N ARG A 152 45.54 -35.30 13.85
CA ARG A 152 46.56 -35.17 14.89
C ARG A 152 47.29 -36.52 14.98
N SER A 153 48.60 -36.55 14.74
CA SER A 153 49.36 -37.79 14.88
C SER A 153 49.32 -38.22 16.36
N THR A 154 48.69 -39.37 16.61
CA THR A 154 48.78 -40.05 17.89
C THR A 154 50.19 -40.61 18.02
N ARG A 155 51.04 -39.89 18.76
CA ARG A 155 52.27 -40.44 19.33
C ARG A 155 51.88 -41.49 20.35
N ARG A 156 51.76 -42.75 19.93
CA ARG A 156 51.62 -43.91 20.82
C ARG A 156 53.01 -44.47 21.08
N GLY A 157 53.59 -44.10 22.22
CA GLY A 157 54.74 -44.80 22.78
C GLY A 157 54.25 -45.96 23.62
N HIS A 158 54.70 -47.18 23.29
CA HIS A 158 54.80 -48.42 24.08
C HIS A 158 55.66 -49.33 23.17
N GLY A 159 56.85 -49.83 23.50
CA GLY A 159 57.26 -50.42 24.75
C GLY A 159 57.44 -51.93 24.55
N MET A 160 58.69 -52.34 24.28
CA MET A 160 59.32 -53.66 24.53
C MET A 160 59.15 -54.86 23.57
N ALA A 161 60.22 -55.68 23.61
CA ALA A 161 60.50 -57.02 23.05
C ALA A 161 61.10 -57.06 21.61
N GLY A 162 62.31 -57.54 21.31
CA GLY A 162 63.38 -58.16 22.10
C GLY A 162 63.61 -59.63 21.76
N ILE A 163 64.09 -60.00 20.55
CA ILE A 163 64.78 -61.27 20.16
C ILE A 163 65.19 -61.08 18.67
N GLY A 164 66.39 -61.29 18.13
CA GLY A 164 67.53 -62.17 18.44
C GLY A 164 67.76 -63.07 17.23
N ARG A 165 68.92 -62.96 16.53
CA ARG A 165 69.72 -64.06 15.94
C ARG A 165 70.76 -63.58 14.90
N ASN A 166 72.00 -63.98 15.20
CA ASN A 166 73.12 -64.45 14.38
C ASN A 166 73.63 -63.59 13.22
#